data_AF-A0AAU2BYM6-F1
#
_entry.id   AF-A0AAU2BYM6-F1
#
_cell.length_a   1.000
_cell.length_b   1.000
_cell.length_c   1.000
_cell.angle_alpha   90.00
_cell.angle_beta   90.00
_cell.angle_gamma   90.00
#
_symmetry.space_group_name_H-M   'P 1'
#
loop_
_entity.id
_entity.type
_entity.pdbx_description
1 polymer ?
#
loop_
_entity_poly.entity_id
_entity_poly.type
_entity_poly.pdbx_seq_one_letter_code
_entity_poly.pdbx_strand_id
1 'polypeptide(L)' 'MALEVPDFDRGAALVRHGLAIAFRPAFAVARTSGLHGWDVHGTVPRWSMHPGTSWTRRPSSALRALLDLVDLHVIAL' A
#
# COMPACT_ATOMS: atom_id res chain seq x y z
N MET A 1 -7.85 17.87 14.32
CA MET A 1 -9.04 17.11 13.91
C MET A 1 -8.61 16.19 12.78
N ALA A 2 -8.63 14.88 12.97
CA ALA A 2 -8.27 13.89 11.96
C ALA A 2 -9.55 13.17 11.51
N LEU A 3 -9.74 13.02 10.20
CA LEU A 3 -10.86 12.31 9.61
C LEU A 3 -10.45 10.86 9.38
N GLU A 4 -11.14 9.93 10.02
CA GLU A 4 -10.98 8.51 9.75
C GLU A 4 -11.71 8.16 8.44
N VAL A 5 -10.97 7.57 7.50
CA VAL A 5 -11.49 7.18 6.20
C VAL A 5 -11.32 5.67 6.04
N PRO A 6 -12.37 4.93 5.65
CA PRO A 6 -12.36 3.47 5.75
C PRO A 6 -11.50 2.77 4.68
N ASP A 7 -11.09 3.47 3.62
CA ASP A 7 -10.32 2.89 2.52
C ASP A 7 -9.56 3.97 1.71
N PHE A 8 -8.60 3.52 0.90
CA PHE A 8 -7.76 4.40 0.08
C PHE A 8 -8.53 5.13 -1.02
N ASP A 9 -9.62 4.56 -1.55
CA ASP A 9 -10.36 5.15 -2.67
C ASP A 9 -11.21 6.34 -2.19
N ARG A 10 -11.88 6.18 -1.04
CA ARG A 10 -12.57 7.29 -0.37
C ARG A 10 -11.59 8.38 0.04
N GLY A 11 -10.41 8.01 0.54
CA GLY A 11 -9.36 8.97 0.87
C GLY A 11 -8.90 9.76 -0.36
N ALA A 12 -8.69 9.04 -1.47
CA ALA A 12 -8.33 9.66 -2.74
C ALA A 12 -9.42 10.59 -3.28
N ALA A 13 -10.70 10.22 -3.15
CA ALA A 13 -11.80 11.08 -3.58
C ALA A 13 -11.80 12.42 -2.84
N LEU A 14 -11.57 12.42 -1.52
CA LEU A 14 -11.48 13.64 -0.72
C LEU A 14 -10.31 14.53 -1.17
N VAL A 15 -9.13 13.95 -1.39
CA VAL A 15 -7.95 14.68 -1.88
C VAL A 15 -8.21 15.24 -3.29
N ARG A 16 -8.81 14.46 -4.19
CA ARG A 16 -9.18 14.90 -5.56
C ARG A 16 -10.13 16.09 -5.56
N HIS A 17 -11.03 16.16 -4.59
CA HIS A 17 -11.97 17.27 -4.45
C HIS A 17 -11.42 18.43 -3.60
N GLY A 18 -10.13 18.42 -3.23
CA GLY A 18 -9.49 19.50 -2.47
C GLY A 18 -9.91 19.56 -1.00
N LEU A 19 -10.52 18.50 -0.47
CA LEU A 19 -11.05 18.46 0.89
C LEU A 19 -10.04 17.90 1.91
N ALA A 20 -8.89 17.38 1.46
CA ALA A 20 -7.89 16.77 2.31
C ALA A 20 -6.48 16.75 1.67
N ILE A 21 -5.47 16.52 2.51
CA ILE A 21 -4.11 16.11 2.13
C ILE A 21 -3.84 14.77 2.83
N ALA A 22 -3.25 13.80 2.12
CA ALA A 22 -3.00 12.47 2.67
C ALA A 22 -1.58 11.98 2.36
N PHE A 23 -0.94 11.36 3.37
CA PHE A 23 0.29 10.60 3.17
C PHE A 23 -0.07 9.18 2.70
N ARG A 24 0.49 8.77 1.56
CA ARG A 24 0.21 7.45 0.95
C ARG A 24 1.51 6.76 0.57
N PRO A 25 1.56 5.41 0.63
CA PRO A 25 2.65 4.67 0.02
C PRO A 25 2.71 4.96 -1.48
N ALA A 26 3.91 5.07 -2.05
CA ALA A 26 4.10 5.41 -3.46
C ALA A 26 3.37 4.45 -4.41
N PHE A 27 3.36 3.15 -4.10
CA PHE A 27 2.65 2.14 -4.89
C PHE A 27 1.13 2.35 -4.95
N ALA A 28 0.55 3.04 -3.97
CA ALA A 28 -0.88 3.31 -3.92
C ALA A 28 -1.27 4.55 -4.77
N VAL A 29 -0.31 5.44 -5.07
CA VAL A 29 -0.52 6.65 -5.89
C VAL A 29 -0.62 6.29 -7.37
N ALA A 30 0.20 5.36 -7.85
CA ALA A 30 0.28 4.96 -9.26
C ALA A 30 -1.05 4.44 -9.86
N ARG A 31 -2.02 4.07 -9.01
CA ARG A 31 -3.30 3.48 -9.42
C ARG A 31 -4.47 4.47 -9.45
N THR A 32 -4.26 5.74 -9.10
CA THR A 32 -5.35 6.71 -8.96
C THR A 32 -5.18 7.93 -9.85
N SER A 33 -6.03 8.07 -10.87
CA SER A 33 -6.03 9.24 -11.76
C SER A 33 -6.52 10.51 -11.07
N GLY A 34 -5.99 11.66 -11.49
CA GLY A 34 -6.43 12.97 -11.00
C GLY A 34 -5.88 13.38 -9.63
N LEU A 35 -4.87 12.68 -9.12
CA LEU A 35 -4.10 13.11 -7.94
C LEU A 35 -2.73 13.62 -8.37
N HIS A 36 -2.28 14.71 -7.77
CA HIS A 36 -0.89 15.17 -7.86
C HIS A 36 -0.13 14.68 -6.63
N GLY A 37 0.94 13.92 -6.85
CA GLY A 37 1.87 13.52 -5.80
C GLY A 37 2.97 14.57 -5.64
N TRP A 38 3.38 14.82 -4.39
CA TRP A 38 4.60 15.56 -4.08
C TRP A 38 5.55 14.65 -3.33
N ASP A 39 6.83 14.69 -3.68
CA ASP A 39 7.86 14.01 -2.91
C ASP A 39 8.05 14.73 -1.58
N VAL A 40 7.92 13.97 -0.50
CA VAL A 40 8.15 14.47 0.85
C VAL A 40 9.65 14.34 1.14
N HIS A 41 10.36 15.46 1.15
CA HIS A 41 11.78 15.49 1.51
C HIS A 41 11.97 15.31 3.03
N GLY A 42 12.89 14.42 3.43
CA GLY A 42 13.14 14.07 4.83
C GLY A 42 13.13 12.56 5.07
N THR A 43 12.82 12.12 6.30
CA THR A 43 12.68 10.70 6.61
C THR A 43 11.38 10.17 6.01
N VAL A 44 11.48 9.52 4.85
CA VAL A 44 10.34 8.85 4.22
C VAL A 44 9.96 7.63 5.06
N PRO A 45 8.68 7.48 5.46
CA PRO A 45 8.23 6.27 6.16
C PRO A 45 8.46 5.05 5.28
N ARG A 46 9.24 4.06 5.76
CA ARG A 46 9.44 2.80 5.04
C ARG A 46 8.26 1.87 5.30
N TRP A 47 7.37 1.76 4.33
CA TRP A 47 6.25 0.83 4.36
C TRP A 47 6.76 -0.58 4.05
N SER A 48 6.76 -1.47 5.04
CA SER A 48 7.19 -2.87 4.85
C SER A 48 5.95 -3.76 4.79
N MET A 49 5.76 -4.45 3.66
CA MET A 49 4.67 -5.40 3.48
C MET A 49 5.21 -6.82 3.66
N HIS A 50 4.51 -7.66 4.43
CA HIS A 50 4.91 -9.03 4.67
C HIS A 50 3.71 -9.97 4.46
N PRO A 51 3.91 -11.14 3.83
CA PRO A 51 2.88 -12.15 3.75
C PRO A 51 2.59 -12.72 5.14
N GLY A 52 1.34 -12.60 5.59
CA GLY A 52 0.87 -13.26 6.80
C GLY A 52 0.34 -14.66 6.49
N THR A 53 1.01 -15.69 6.98
CA THR A 53 0.50 -17.08 6.92
C THR A 53 0.24 -17.62 8.32
N SER A 54 -0.69 -18.57 8.43
CA SER A 54 -0.97 -19.23 9.71
C SER A 54 0.26 -19.99 10.20
N TRP A 55 0.67 -19.75 11.45
CA TRP A 55 1.77 -20.49 12.09
C TRP A 55 1.43 -21.96 12.34
N THR A 56 0.15 -22.26 12.62
CA THR A 56 -0.31 -23.61 12.99
C THR A 56 -0.60 -24.49 11.77
N ARG A 57 -0.80 -23.90 10.60
CA ARG A 57 -1.08 -24.63 9.36
C ARG A 57 0.12 -24.57 8.42
N ARG A 58 0.76 -25.71 8.20
CA ARG A 58 1.85 -25.81 7.22
C ARG A 58 1.33 -25.42 5.83
N PRO A 59 1.91 -24.42 5.15
CA PRO A 59 1.46 -24.01 3.82
C PRO A 59 1.62 -25.19 2.84
N SER A 60 0.70 -25.31 1.88
CA SER A 60 0.81 -26.30 0.81
C SER A 60 2.01 -25.97 -0.10
N SER A 61 2.46 -26.95 -0.89
CA SER A 61 3.50 -26.71 -1.90
C SER A 61 3.10 -25.62 -2.90
N ALA A 62 1.84 -25.62 -3.34
CA ALA A 62 1.30 -24.58 -4.23
C ALA A 62 1.30 -23.19 -3.57
N LEU A 63 0.91 -23.08 -2.30
CA LEU A 63 0.93 -21.80 -1.58
C LEU A 63 2.37 -21.29 -1.39
N ARG A 64 3.33 -22.17 -1.10
CA ARG A 64 4.74 -21.77 -1.03
C ARG A 64 5.24 -21.23 -2.37
N ALA A 65 4.99 -21.95 -3.46
CA ALA A 65 5.41 -21.52 -4.79
C ALA A 65 4.79 -20.16 -5.18
N LEU A 66 3.54 -19.90 -4.78
CA LEU A 66 2.91 -18.60 -4.98
C LEU A 66 3.59 -17.51 -4.15
N LEU A 67 3.89 -17.77 -2.88
CA LEU A 67 4.58 -16.82 -2.01
C LEU A 67 5.98 -16.49 -2.52
N ASP A 68 6.73 -17.50 -3.00
CA ASP A 68 8.05 -17.29 -3.61
C ASP A 68 7.94 -16.37 -4.84
N LEU A 69 6.88 -16.54 -5.65
CA LEU A 69 6.63 -15.68 -6.81
C LEU A 69 6.23 -14.26 -6.42
N VAL A 70 5.45 -14.10 -5.36
CA VAL A 70 5.09 -12.79 -4.79
C VAL A 70 6.32 -12.08 -4.24
N ASP A 71 7.17 -12.78 -3.50
CA ASP A 71 8.40 -12.21 -2.95
C ASP A 71 9.32 -11.71 -4.08
N LEU A 72 9.47 -12.49 -5.16
CA LEU A 72 10.22 -12.06 -6.35
C LEU A 72 9.67 -10.79 -7.03
N HIS A 73 8.34 -10.60 -7.02
CA HIS A 73 7.69 -9.50 -7.74
C HIS A 73 7.42 -8.25 -6.89
N VAL A 74 7.25 -8.42 -5.57
CA VAL A 74 6.75 -7.36 -4.68
C VAL A 74 7.87 -6.81 -3.77
N ILE A 75 8.87 -7.62 -3.40
CA ILE A 75 9.99 -7.17 -2.55
C ILE A 75 11.07 -6.44 -3.36
N ALA A 76 11.02 -6.55 -4.69
CA ALA A 76 11.94 -5.87 -5.61
C ALA A 76 11.53 -4.43 -6.00
N LEU A 77 10.42 -3.92 -5.46
CA LEU A 77 9.90 -2.55 -5.65
C LEU A 77 10.09 -1.71 -4.38
#